data_AF-A0A0X8D3F4-F1
#
_entry.id   AF-A0A0X8D3F4-F1
#
_cell.length_a   1.000
_cell.length_b   1.000
_cell.length_c   1.000
_cell.angle_alpha   90.00
_cell.angle_beta   90.00
_cell.angle_gamma   90.00
#
_symmetry.space_group_name_H-M   'P 1'
#
loop_
_entity.id
_entity.type
_entity.pdbx_description
1 polymer ?
#
loop_
_entity_poly.entity_id
_entity_poly.type
_entity_poly.pdbx_seq_one_letter_code
_entity_poly.pdbx_strand_id
1 'polypeptide(L)'
;MQLSSYAFDGATFDIFGALLNGAKIIIVPKETMLNVRQLADLIEKQRISVMFITTAFFNVLVDIDISCLKHVRKILFGGEQVSVKHVRKAFQYLGSNKIKHVYGPTESTVFATCYDVNEMQE
;
A
#
# COMPACT_ATOMS: atom_id res chain seq x y z
N MET A 1 -4.36 7.13 -0.67
CA MET A 1 -3.25 8.03 -0.26
C MET A 1 -2.41 8.25 -1.51
N GLN A 2 -1.91 9.45 -1.79
CA GLN A 2 -0.97 9.65 -2.89
C GLN A 2 0.46 9.64 -2.32
N LEU A 3 1.13 8.50 -2.54
CA LEU A 3 2.48 8.24 -2.05
C LEU A 3 3.44 8.01 -3.22
N SER A 4 2.97 7.45 -4.33
CA SER A 4 3.80 7.23 -5.51
C SER A 4 4.26 8.56 -6.08
N SER A 5 5.53 8.66 -6.47
CA SER A 5 6.03 9.81 -7.22
C SER A 5 5.21 9.99 -8.50
N TYR A 6 4.82 11.23 -8.82
CA TYR A 6 3.98 11.54 -9.99
C TYR A 6 4.66 11.21 -11.33
N ALA A 7 5.97 10.98 -11.33
CA ALA A 7 6.72 10.52 -12.50
C ALA A 7 6.63 9.00 -12.73
N PHE A 8 6.11 8.24 -11.76
CA PHE A 8 5.84 6.81 -11.90
C PHE A 8 4.35 6.58 -12.11
N ASP A 9 4.02 5.56 -12.90
CA ASP A 9 2.65 5.19 -13.24
C ASP A 9 1.79 4.83 -12.02
N GLY A 10 2.38 4.37 -10.91
CA GLY A 10 1.71 4.17 -9.63
C GLY A 10 0.92 5.39 -9.13
N ALA A 11 1.36 6.62 -9.46
CA ALA A 11 0.62 7.83 -9.11
C ALA A 11 -0.73 7.93 -9.82
N THR A 12 -0.88 7.30 -10.99
CA THR A 12 -2.16 7.26 -11.70
C THR A 12 -3.21 6.47 -10.90
N PHE A 13 -2.82 5.37 -10.24
CA PHE A 13 -3.70 4.65 -9.32
C PHE A 13 -4.07 5.51 -8.11
N ASP A 14 -3.07 6.14 -7.47
CA ASP A 14 -3.28 6.98 -6.29
C ASP A 14 -4.25 8.15 -6.56
N ILE A 15 -4.12 8.79 -7.73
CA ILE A 15 -4.91 9.95 -8.14
C ILE A 15 -6.29 9.52 -8.67
N PHE A 16 -6.32 8.74 -9.74
CA PHE A 16 -7.57 8.43 -10.43
C PHE A 16 -8.40 7.39 -9.69
N GLY A 17 -7.75 6.44 -8.99
CA GLY A 17 -8.45 5.48 -8.14
C GLY A 17 -9.25 6.14 -7.03
N ALA A 18 -8.79 7.29 -6.53
CA ALA A 18 -9.55 8.08 -5.55
C ALA A 18 -10.57 9.02 -6.19
N LEU A 19 -10.14 9.91 -7.10
CA LEU A 19 -10.99 10.99 -7.63
C LEU A 19 -12.17 10.47 -8.45
N LEU A 20 -11.99 9.38 -9.21
CA LEU A 20 -13.07 8.79 -10.01
C LEU A 20 -14.08 8.00 -9.16
N ASN A 21 -13.81 7.82 -7.86
CA ASN A 21 -14.68 7.10 -6.93
C ASN A 21 -15.22 8.01 -5.80
N GLY A 22 -15.11 9.34 -5.94
CA GLY A 22 -15.57 10.30 -4.93
C GLY A 22 -14.77 10.27 -3.61
N ALA A 23 -13.56 9.70 -3.63
CA ALA A 23 -12.74 9.54 -2.43
C ALA A 23 -11.82 10.76 -2.20
N LYS A 24 -11.40 10.94 -0.94
CA LYS A 24 -10.41 11.94 -0.54
C LYS A 24 -8.99 11.47 -0.90
N ILE A 25 -8.18 12.35 -1.48
CA ILE A 25 -6.73 12.16 -1.60
C ILE A 25 -6.01 12.90 -0.48
N ILE A 26 -5.05 12.22 0.12
CA ILE A 26 -4.03 12.82 0.99
C ILE A 26 -2.72 12.83 0.20
N ILE A 27 -2.22 14.01 -0.13
CA ILE A 27 -0.90 14.21 -0.73
C ILE A 27 0.12 14.16 0.40
N VAL A 28 1.07 13.22 0.30
CA VAL A 28 2.07 13.01 1.36
C VAL A 28 3.26 13.95 1.13
N PRO A 29 3.67 14.76 2.13
CA PRO A 29 4.89 15.56 2.02
C PRO A 29 6.11 14.67 1.82
N LYS A 30 7.06 15.13 1.00
CA LYS A 30 8.26 14.36 0.65
C LYS A 30 9.08 13.98 1.89
N GLU A 31 9.17 14.87 2.87
CA GLU A 31 9.88 14.66 4.12
C GLU A 31 9.26 13.51 4.94
N THR A 32 7.93 13.41 4.91
CA THR A 32 7.18 12.35 5.58
C THR A 32 7.37 11.00 4.89
N MET A 33 7.50 10.98 3.55
CA MET A 33 7.79 9.74 2.81
C MET A 33 9.14 9.12 3.21
N LEU A 34 10.13 9.95 3.52
CA LEU A 34 11.47 9.51 3.91
C LEU A 34 11.57 9.04 5.37
N ASN A 35 10.52 9.26 6.16
CA ASN A 35 10.46 8.86 7.57
C ASN A 35 9.25 7.98 7.83
N VAL A 36 9.48 6.67 7.91
CA VAL A 36 8.42 5.66 8.05
C VAL A 36 7.56 5.87 9.30
N ARG A 37 8.12 6.39 10.40
CA ARG A 37 7.34 6.68 11.62
C ARG A 37 6.38 7.85 11.40
N GLN A 38 6.85 8.93 10.79
CA GLN A 38 5.97 10.05 10.45
C GLN A 38 4.88 9.63 9.46
N LEU A 39 5.21 8.72 8.54
CA LEU A 39 4.21 8.17 7.63
C LEU A 39 3.18 7.31 8.36
N ALA A 40 3.60 6.45 9.28
CA ALA A 40 2.71 5.66 10.13
C ALA A 40 1.75 6.57 10.92
N ASP A 41 2.28 7.63 11.55
CA ASP A 41 1.48 8.65 12.25
C ASP A 41 0.49 9.34 11.29
N LEU A 42 0.90 9.65 10.05
CA LEU A 42 0.04 10.26 9.05
C LEU A 42 -1.08 9.30 8.61
N ILE A 43 -0.77 8.01 8.44
CA ILE A 43 -1.74 6.96 8.08
C ILE A 43 -2.85 6.92 9.11
N GLU A 44 -2.50 6.90 10.40
CA GLU A 44 -3.48 6.89 11.49
C GLU A 44 -4.25 8.21 11.58
N LYS A 45 -3.54 9.34 11.63
CA LYS A 45 -4.12 10.68 11.80
C LYS A 45 -5.11 11.02 10.69
N GLN A 46 -4.80 10.66 9.45
CA GLN A 46 -5.67 10.93 8.30
C GLN A 46 -6.68 9.81 8.04
N ARG A 47 -6.68 8.74 8.85
CA ARG A 47 -7.52 7.55 8.69
C ARG A 47 -7.48 7.01 7.26
N ILE A 48 -6.28 6.77 6.75
CA ILE A 48 -6.09 6.25 5.40
C ILE A 48 -6.80 4.90 5.27
N SER A 49 -7.70 4.80 4.30
CA SER A 49 -8.50 3.59 4.08
C SER A 49 -7.97 2.72 2.93
N VAL A 50 -7.30 3.33 1.93
CA VAL A 50 -6.71 2.66 0.78
C VAL A 50 -5.36 3.30 0.43
N MET A 51 -4.37 2.46 0.16
CA MET A 51 -3.05 2.89 -0.30
C MET A 51 -2.40 1.84 -1.20
N PHE A 52 -1.56 2.32 -2.13
CA PHE A 52 -0.67 1.52 -2.96
C PHE A 52 0.77 1.92 -2.67
N ILE A 53 1.65 0.94 -2.43
CA ILE A 53 3.07 1.15 -2.10
C ILE A 53 3.95 0.10 -2.77
N THR A 54 5.26 0.34 -2.85
CA THR A 54 6.17 -0.69 -3.35
C THR A 54 6.31 -1.84 -2.35
N THR A 55 6.74 -3.00 -2.83
CA THR A 55 6.96 -4.19 -1.99
C THR A 55 8.02 -3.93 -0.93
N ALA A 56 9.13 -3.26 -1.31
CA ALA A 56 10.17 -2.90 -0.36
C ALA A 56 9.61 -2.02 0.77
N PHE A 57 8.77 -1.05 0.42
CA PHE A 57 8.19 -0.12 1.38
C PHE A 57 7.14 -0.79 2.28
N PHE A 58 6.35 -1.72 1.74
CA PHE A 58 5.45 -2.58 2.51
C PHE A 58 6.22 -3.38 3.58
N ASN A 59 7.32 -4.01 3.20
CA ASN A 59 8.14 -4.79 4.13
C ASN A 59 8.66 -3.93 5.28
N VAL A 60 9.19 -2.73 4.97
CA VAL A 60 9.69 -1.78 5.96
C VAL A 60 8.59 -1.32 6.92
N LEU A 61 7.39 -1.01 6.41
CA LEU A 61 6.27 -0.59 7.23
C LEU A 61 5.80 -1.71 8.17
N VAL A 62 5.75 -2.95 7.67
CA VAL A 62 5.41 -4.15 8.46
C VAL A 62 6.43 -4.41 9.58
N ASP A 63 7.70 -4.07 9.37
CA ASP A 63 8.74 -4.25 10.39
C ASP A 63 8.80 -3.12 11.42
N ILE A 64 8.56 -1.88 11.00
CA ILE A 64 8.63 -0.72 11.89
C ILE A 64 7.35 -0.54 12.69
N ASP A 65 6.20 -0.49 12.03
CA ASP A 65 4.91 -0.24 12.66
C ASP A 65 3.75 -0.77 11.82
N ILE A 66 3.45 -2.05 11.99
CA ILE A 66 2.28 -2.69 11.37
C ILE A 66 0.96 -2.15 11.92
N SER A 67 0.96 -1.56 13.12
CA SER A 67 -0.27 -1.18 13.81
C SER A 67 -0.99 -0.03 13.13
N CYS A 68 -0.24 0.86 12.46
CA CYS A 68 -0.79 1.94 11.66
C CYS A 68 -1.72 1.46 10.53
N LEU A 69 -1.56 0.21 10.07
CA LEU A 69 -2.40 -0.40 9.02
C LEU A 69 -3.72 -0.97 9.55
N LYS A 70 -3.97 -0.94 10.87
CA LYS A 70 -5.15 -1.55 11.50
C LYS A 70 -6.48 -1.08 10.87
N HIS A 71 -6.57 0.22 10.55
CA HIS A 71 -7.77 0.83 9.99
C HIS A 71 -7.79 0.90 8.46
N VAL A 72 -6.71 0.47 7.80
CA VAL A 72 -6.65 0.37 6.35
C VAL A 72 -7.58 -0.76 5.89
N ARG A 73 -8.46 -0.44 4.94
CA ARG A 73 -9.41 -1.38 4.33
C ARG A 73 -8.74 -2.21 3.25
N LYS A 74 -7.88 -1.60 2.43
CA LYS A 74 -7.09 -2.29 1.40
C LYS A 74 -5.69 -1.68 1.31
N ILE A 75 -4.67 -2.51 1.47
CA ILE A 75 -3.28 -2.19 1.13
C ILE A 75 -2.89 -2.98 -0.11
N LEU A 76 -2.53 -2.24 -1.16
CA LEU A 76 -2.01 -2.79 -2.40
C LEU A 76 -0.49 -2.62 -2.38
N PHE A 77 0.24 -3.63 -2.82
CA PHE A 77 1.69 -3.52 -2.96
C PHE A 77 2.23 -4.37 -4.10
N GLY A 78 3.33 -3.93 -4.72
CA GLY A 78 3.93 -4.61 -5.86
C GLY A 78 5.13 -3.84 -6.41
N GLY A 79 5.62 -4.27 -7.57
CA GLY A 79 6.79 -3.68 -8.23
C GLY A 79 8.09 -4.46 -8.00
N GLU A 80 8.11 -5.41 -7.07
CA GLU A 80 9.25 -6.29 -6.79
C GLU A 80 8.77 -7.70 -6.41
N GLN A 81 9.71 -8.62 -6.22
CA GLN A 81 9.40 -9.94 -5.68
C GLN A 81 8.90 -9.85 -4.24
N VAL A 82 7.76 -10.49 -3.98
CA VAL A 82 7.13 -10.51 -2.65
C VAL A 82 7.99 -11.18 -1.59
N SER A 83 8.01 -10.61 -0.38
CA SER A 83 8.57 -11.27 0.80
C SER A 83 7.47 -12.00 1.57
N VAL A 84 7.38 -13.32 1.39
CA VAL A 84 6.36 -14.17 2.05
C VAL A 84 6.36 -13.99 3.57
N LYS A 85 7.54 -13.82 4.19
CA LYS A 85 7.68 -13.56 5.62
C LYS A 85 6.90 -12.30 6.07
N HIS A 86 7.07 -11.18 5.36
CA HIS A 86 6.39 -9.92 5.70
C HIS A 86 4.90 -10.00 5.42
N VAL A 87 4.50 -10.61 4.29
CA VAL A 87 3.07 -10.79 3.99
C VAL A 87 2.40 -11.68 5.03
N ARG A 88 3.06 -12.76 5.49
CA ARG A 88 2.54 -13.63 6.55
C ARG A 88 2.35 -12.87 7.86
N LYS A 89 3.37 -12.11 8.29
CA LYS A 89 3.30 -11.24 9.48
C LYS A 89 2.17 -10.22 9.35
N ALA A 90 2.04 -9.62 8.17
CA ALA A 90 0.96 -8.68 7.86
C ALA A 90 -0.43 -9.32 7.94
N PHE A 91 -0.59 -10.49 7.33
CA PHE A 91 -1.83 -11.24 7.29
C PHE A 91 -2.28 -11.69 8.69
N GLN A 92 -1.35 -12.18 9.52
CA GLN A 92 -1.64 -12.58 10.90
C GLN A 92 -2.17 -11.42 11.75
N TYR A 93 -1.70 -10.20 11.53
CA TYR A 93 -2.15 -9.01 12.26
C TYR A 93 -3.42 -8.37 11.67
N LEU A 94 -3.48 -8.27 10.34
CA LEU A 94 -4.52 -7.53 9.62
C LEU A 94 -5.76 -8.37 9.31
N GLY A 95 -5.59 -9.69 9.16
CA GLY A 95 -6.62 -10.64 8.74
C GLY A 95 -6.81 -10.70 7.23
N SER A 96 -7.82 -11.48 6.82
CA SER A 96 -8.21 -11.67 5.42
C SER A 96 -8.79 -10.39 4.81
N ASN A 97 -8.86 -10.36 3.48
CA ASN A 97 -9.49 -9.27 2.71
C ASN A 97 -8.84 -7.88 2.83
N LYS A 98 -7.64 -7.73 3.40
CA LYS A 98 -6.95 -6.42 3.47
C LYS A 98 -5.76 -6.26 2.54
N ILE A 99 -5.05 -7.34 2.25
CA ILE A 99 -3.76 -7.31 1.58
C ILE A 99 -3.94 -7.78 0.13
N LYS A 100 -3.44 -7.02 -0.84
CA LYS A 100 -3.47 -7.37 -2.26
C LYS A 100 -2.09 -7.15 -2.87
N HIS A 101 -1.49 -8.21 -3.40
CA HIS A 101 -0.28 -8.07 -4.21
C HIS A 101 -0.68 -7.76 -5.66
N VAL A 102 0.04 -6.86 -6.31
CA VAL A 102 -0.25 -6.44 -7.70
C VAL A 102 0.99 -6.56 -8.58
N TYR A 103 0.77 -6.82 -9.87
CA TYR A 103 1.82 -6.86 -10.86
C TYR A 103 1.32 -6.35 -12.21
N GLY A 104 2.12 -5.50 -12.84
CA GLY A 104 2.08 -5.22 -14.27
C GLY A 104 3.21 -4.27 -14.69
N PRO A 105 3.64 -4.35 -15.95
CA PRO A 105 4.55 -3.37 -16.53
C PRO A 105 3.82 -2.04 -16.82
N THR A 106 4.58 -0.95 -16.95
CA THR A 106 4.06 0.40 -17.26
C THR A 106 3.17 0.41 -18.50
N GLU A 107 3.54 -0.35 -19.52
CA GLU A 107 2.82 -0.51 -20.79
C GLU A 107 1.41 -1.08 -20.62
N SER A 108 1.14 -1.74 -19.48
CA SER A 108 -0.17 -2.28 -19.12
C SER A 108 -0.98 -1.40 -18.17
N THR A 109 -0.50 -0.18 -17.88
CA THR A 109 -1.11 0.78 -16.94
C THR A 109 -1.12 0.28 -15.49
N VAL A 110 0.00 0.47 -14.79
CA VAL A 110 0.20 0.18 -13.35
C VAL A 110 0.22 -1.31 -12.99
N PHE A 111 -0.91 -2.01 -13.13
CA PHE A 111 -0.97 -3.44 -12.86
C PHE A 111 -2.02 -4.13 -13.72
N ALA A 112 -1.63 -5.26 -14.32
CA ALA A 112 -2.51 -6.10 -15.13
C ALA A 112 -3.09 -7.28 -14.32
N THR A 113 -2.42 -7.65 -13.23
CA THR A 113 -2.80 -8.80 -12.39
C THR A 113 -2.79 -8.42 -10.92
N CYS A 114 -3.63 -9.08 -10.13
CA CYS A 114 -3.63 -8.93 -8.69
C CYS A 114 -3.94 -10.25 -7.99
N TYR A 115 -3.44 -10.40 -6.77
CA TYR A 115 -3.66 -11.55 -5.90
C TYR A 115 -4.15 -11.05 -4.54
N ASP A 116 -5.38 -11.38 -4.19
CA ASP A 116 -5.94 -11.10 -2.86
C ASP A 116 -5.44 -12.15 -1.86
N VAL A 117 -4.71 -11.68 -0.84
CA VAL A 117 -4.17 -12.53 0.21
C VAL A 117 -5.27 -12.78 1.25
N ASN A 118 -6.07 -13.80 0.99
CA ASN A 118 -7.17 -14.22 1.88
C ASN A 118 -6.83 -15.44 2.73
N GLU A 119 -5.79 -16.18 2.35
CA GLU A 119 -5.35 -17.40 3.01
C GLU A 119 -3.82 -17.46 2.97
N MET A 120 -3.22 -18.02 4.01
CA MET A 120 -1.79 -18.31 4.09
C MET A 120 -1.63 -19.79 4.40
N GLN A 121 -1.07 -20.54 3.47
CA GLN A 121 -0.66 -21.92 3.73
C GLN A 121 0.55 -21.92 4.68
N GLU A 122 0.61 -22.92 5.56
CA GLU A 122 1.72 -23.13 6.50
C GLU A 122 3.07 -23.23 5.76
#